data_AF-A0A9D1X4V9-F1
#
_entry.id   AF-A0A9D1X4V9-F1
#
_cell.length_a   1.000
_cell.length_b   1.000
_cell.length_c   1.000
_cell.angle_alpha   90.00
_cell.angle_beta   90.00
_cell.angle_gamma   90.00
#
_symmetry.space_group_name_H-M   'P 1'
#
loop_
_entity.id
_entity.type
_entity.pdbx_description
1 polymer ?
#
loop_
_entity_poly.entity_id
_entity_poly.type
_entity_poly.pdbx_seq_one_letter_code
_entity_poly.pdbx_strand_id
1 'polypeptide(L)'
;PDDYASEDVAGKDAVFDTTINYISEAEIPELTDEFVKENLEEAYGYTSVDDMKEKIRTNMENNNKYDYIWNYMMDNSTFEEIPEELVNPQVDVVIDGMEASLSLQGATLEDYIASSGYEDEEAMRETYYADCENMVKTYLIADQVAKEQGLAATDEEVTAFFKEFYNTDNFDSYVDYYTRPYINRTVLNNMVTEKLADMAQVG
;
A
#
# COMPACT_ATOMS: atom_id res chain seq x y z
N PRO A 1 10.87 11.26 33.38
CA PRO A 1 11.72 10.07 33.55
C PRO A 1 13.17 10.41 33.22
N ASP A 2 14.14 9.70 33.78
CA ASP A 2 15.57 9.95 33.46
C ASP A 2 15.89 9.62 32.00
N ASP A 3 15.11 8.74 31.38
CA ASP A 3 15.17 8.31 29.98
C ASP A 3 14.19 9.06 29.06
N TYR A 4 13.69 10.22 29.48
CA TYR A 4 12.79 11.01 28.63
C TYR A 4 13.56 11.60 27.43
N ALA A 5 13.00 11.46 26.22
CA ALA A 5 13.70 11.76 24.95
C ALA A 5 14.21 13.20 24.81
N SER A 6 13.59 14.16 25.50
CA SER A 6 14.08 15.54 25.55
C SER A 6 15.02 15.73 26.74
N GLU A 7 16.32 15.86 26.47
CA GLU A 7 17.37 16.06 27.48
C GLU A 7 17.11 17.28 28.39
N ASP A 8 16.46 18.31 27.85
CA ASP A 8 16.15 19.54 28.58
C ASP A 8 15.17 19.33 29.74
N VAL A 9 14.39 18.24 29.75
CA VAL A 9 13.37 17.95 30.77
C VAL A 9 13.52 16.55 31.39
N ALA A 10 14.48 15.74 30.91
CA ALA A 10 14.79 14.43 31.48
C ALA A 10 15.20 14.53 32.95
N GLY A 11 14.65 13.66 33.79
CA GLY A 11 14.92 13.59 35.23
C GLY A 11 14.54 14.83 36.06
N LYS A 12 13.92 15.86 35.46
CA LYS A 12 13.53 17.09 36.17
C LYS A 12 12.12 16.98 36.74
N ASP A 13 11.96 17.46 37.96
CA ASP A 13 10.65 17.62 38.57
C ASP A 13 9.86 18.72 37.84
N ALA A 14 8.63 18.40 37.44
CA ALA A 14 7.72 19.33 36.79
C ALA A 14 6.45 19.51 37.63
N VAL A 15 5.97 20.75 37.74
CA VAL A 15 4.67 21.08 38.33
C VAL A 15 3.76 21.59 37.24
N PHE A 16 2.66 20.88 36.99
CA PHE A 16 1.63 21.29 36.04
C PHE A 16 0.46 21.92 36.79
N ASP A 17 0.27 23.23 36.61
CA ASP A 17 -0.97 23.89 37.03
C ASP A 17 -2.00 23.69 35.93
N THR A 18 -2.96 22.78 36.16
CA THR A 18 -3.97 22.39 35.17
C THR A 18 -5.35 22.87 35.61
N THR A 19 -5.97 23.70 34.77
CA THR A 19 -7.38 24.09 34.92
C THR A 19 -8.24 23.23 34.00
N ILE A 20 -9.21 22.49 34.58
CA ILE A 20 -10.18 21.73 33.79
C ILE A 20 -11.26 22.69 33.29
N ASN A 21 -11.26 22.95 31.99
CA ASN A 21 -12.23 23.86 31.37
C ASN A 21 -13.61 23.21 31.16
N TYR A 22 -13.64 21.93 30.79
CA TYR A 22 -14.85 21.13 30.67
C TYR A 22 -14.52 19.64 30.82
N ILE A 23 -15.54 18.86 31.13
CA ILE A 23 -15.51 17.40 31.07
C ILE A 23 -16.58 17.03 30.06
N SER A 24 -16.20 16.36 28.98
CA SER A 24 -17.11 15.81 27.98
C SER A 24 -17.05 14.30 28.01
N GLU A 25 -18.19 13.66 27.80
CA GLU A 25 -18.28 12.22 27.56
C GLU A 25 -18.40 11.98 26.05
N ALA A 26 -17.70 10.98 25.54
CA ALA A 26 -17.80 10.61 24.14
C ALA A 26 -19.09 9.80 23.93
N GLU A 27 -20.09 10.39 23.26
CA GLU A 27 -21.24 9.64 22.76
C GLU A 27 -20.83 8.92 21.47
N ILE A 28 -20.68 7.60 21.54
CA ILE A 28 -20.43 6.77 20.36
C ILE A 28 -21.76 6.61 19.63
N PRO A 29 -21.90 7.11 18.39
CA PRO A 29 -23.14 6.96 17.64
C PRO A 29 -23.42 5.47 17.38
N GLU A 30 -24.70 5.09 17.44
CA GLU A 30 -25.10 3.75 17.05
C GLU A 30 -24.86 3.53 15.56
N LEU A 31 -24.27 2.39 15.22
CA LEU A 31 -24.08 1.99 13.83
C LEU A 31 -25.43 1.59 13.23
N THR A 32 -26.07 2.55 12.55
CA THR A 32 -27.36 2.41 11.87
C THR A 32 -27.22 2.71 10.38
N ASP A 33 -28.21 2.33 9.58
CA ASP A 33 -28.20 2.63 8.13
C ASP A 33 -28.19 4.15 7.85
N GLU A 34 -28.83 4.94 8.72
CA GLU A 34 -28.81 6.40 8.65
C GLU A 34 -27.41 6.94 8.92
N PHE A 35 -26.75 6.46 9.97
CA PHE A 35 -25.36 6.82 10.26
C PHE A 35 -24.42 6.51 9.08
N VAL A 36 -24.56 5.32 8.48
CA VAL A 36 -23.74 4.91 7.32
C VAL A 36 -23.97 5.84 6.14
N LYS A 37 -25.23 6.13 5.78
CA LYS A 37 -25.54 7.02 4.66
C LYS A 37 -25.02 8.43 4.88
N GLU A 38 -25.24 8.98 6.07
CA GLU A 38 -24.89 10.37 6.37
C GLU A 38 -23.37 10.58 6.49
N ASN A 39 -22.61 9.58 6.93
CA ASN A 39 -21.21 9.76 7.31
C ASN A 39 -20.21 8.95 6.47
N LEU A 40 -20.64 7.88 5.80
CA LEU A 40 -19.74 6.92 5.14
C LEU A 40 -20.03 6.73 3.64
N GLU A 41 -21.18 7.16 3.13
CA GLU A 41 -21.54 7.01 1.71
C GLU A 41 -20.59 7.80 0.80
N GLU A 42 -20.31 9.07 1.11
CA GLU A 42 -19.46 9.92 0.27
C GLU A 42 -18.01 9.42 0.21
N ALA A 43 -17.46 9.00 1.36
CA ALA A 43 -16.05 8.59 1.46
C ALA A 43 -15.81 7.14 1.02
N TYR A 44 -16.74 6.23 1.28
CA TYR A 44 -16.54 4.79 1.11
C TYR A 44 -17.59 4.11 0.22
N GLY A 45 -18.62 4.84 -0.22
CA GLY A 45 -19.70 4.29 -1.05
C GLY A 45 -20.59 3.29 -0.31
N TYR A 46 -20.63 3.33 1.03
CA TYR A 46 -21.46 2.44 1.83
C TYR A 46 -22.90 2.96 1.92
N THR A 47 -23.87 2.08 1.68
CA THR A 47 -25.30 2.46 1.56
C THR A 47 -26.17 1.97 2.73
N SER A 48 -25.68 1.00 3.51
CA SER A 48 -26.31 0.46 4.71
C SER A 48 -25.28 -0.24 5.58
N VAL A 49 -25.66 -0.61 6.81
CA VAL A 49 -24.78 -1.40 7.70
C VAL A 49 -24.45 -2.76 7.09
N ASP A 50 -25.41 -3.38 6.40
CA ASP A 50 -25.21 -4.68 5.77
C ASP A 50 -24.29 -4.57 4.53
N ASP A 51 -24.49 -3.58 3.66
CA ASP A 51 -23.62 -3.30 2.50
C ASP A 51 -22.19 -2.98 2.94
N MET A 52 -22.02 -2.16 3.99
CA MET A 52 -20.72 -1.88 4.58
C MET A 52 -20.03 -3.16 5.07
N LYS A 53 -20.73 -4.00 5.85
CA LYS A 53 -20.18 -5.25 6.36
C LYS A 53 -19.83 -6.23 5.25
N GLU A 54 -20.64 -6.30 4.20
CA GLU A 54 -20.39 -7.13 3.03
C GLU A 54 -19.13 -6.65 2.30
N LYS A 55 -19.03 -5.36 1.95
CA LYS A 55 -17.85 -4.79 1.29
C LYS A 55 -16.57 -4.98 2.11
N ILE A 56 -16.63 -4.73 3.41
CA ILE A 56 -15.47 -4.95 4.30
C ILE A 56 -15.09 -6.43 4.32
N ARG A 57 -16.06 -7.35 4.44
CA ARG A 57 -15.78 -8.79 4.42
C ARG A 57 -15.16 -9.22 3.10
N THR A 58 -15.74 -8.82 1.98
CA THR A 58 -15.23 -9.12 0.64
C THR A 58 -13.81 -8.59 0.46
N ASN A 59 -13.52 -7.36 0.91
CA ASN A 59 -12.17 -6.80 0.87
C ASN A 59 -11.19 -7.61 1.73
N MET A 60 -11.58 -8.01 2.95
CA MET A 60 -10.74 -8.85 3.80
C MET A 60 -10.49 -10.24 3.18
N GLU A 61 -11.51 -10.86 2.58
CA GLU A 61 -11.39 -12.14 1.88
C GLU A 61 -10.47 -12.03 0.66
N ASN A 62 -10.62 -10.98 -0.15
CA ASN A 62 -9.76 -10.71 -1.30
C ASN A 62 -8.30 -10.48 -0.88
N ASN A 63 -8.06 -9.69 0.18
CA ASN A 63 -6.72 -9.46 0.70
C ASN A 63 -6.08 -10.76 1.22
N ASN A 64 -6.81 -11.53 2.03
CA ASN A 64 -6.31 -12.82 2.53
C ASN A 64 -6.02 -13.80 1.39
N LYS A 65 -6.85 -13.80 0.34
CA LYS A 65 -6.65 -14.64 -0.85
C LYS A 65 -5.40 -14.19 -1.61
N TYR A 66 -5.23 -12.89 -1.82
CA TYR A 66 -4.05 -12.29 -2.44
C TYR A 66 -2.77 -12.68 -1.70
N ASP A 67 -2.74 -12.44 -0.38
CA ASP A 67 -1.60 -12.74 0.47
C ASP A 67 -1.28 -14.24 0.46
N TYR A 68 -2.30 -15.10 0.56
CA TYR A 68 -2.11 -16.54 0.50
C TYR A 68 -1.48 -16.98 -0.83
N ILE A 69 -1.99 -16.48 -1.96
CA ILE A 69 -1.47 -16.82 -3.29
C ILE A 69 -0.01 -16.40 -3.41
N TRP A 70 0.32 -15.14 -3.10
CA TRP A 70 1.68 -14.65 -3.29
C TRP A 70 2.68 -15.24 -2.31
N ASN A 71 2.29 -15.48 -1.06
CA ASN A 71 3.11 -16.23 -0.11
C ASN A 71 3.37 -17.64 -0.62
N TYR A 72 2.33 -18.35 -1.07
CA TYR A 72 2.49 -19.69 -1.63
C TYR A 72 3.40 -19.69 -2.86
N MET A 73 3.22 -18.74 -3.78
CA MET A 73 4.04 -18.65 -4.98
C MET A 73 5.51 -18.33 -4.64
N MET A 74 5.75 -17.44 -3.68
CA MET A 74 7.10 -17.10 -3.21
C MET A 74 7.78 -18.31 -2.55
N ASP A 75 7.08 -18.99 -1.64
CA ASP A 75 7.59 -20.16 -0.91
C ASP A 75 7.89 -21.37 -1.82
N ASN A 76 7.19 -21.47 -2.95
CA ASN A 76 7.35 -22.57 -3.92
C ASN A 76 8.17 -22.18 -5.15
N SER A 77 8.74 -20.97 -5.19
CA SER A 77 9.61 -20.51 -6.25
C SER A 77 11.07 -20.59 -5.83
N THR A 78 11.95 -20.91 -6.78
CA THR A 78 13.40 -20.89 -6.58
C THR A 78 14.00 -19.76 -7.38
N PHE A 79 14.80 -18.94 -6.72
CA PHE A 79 15.51 -17.83 -7.35
C PHE A 79 17.01 -18.07 -7.26
N GLU A 80 17.73 -17.71 -8.33
CA GLU A 80 19.15 -17.38 -8.20
C GLU A 80 19.29 -16.03 -7.47
N GLU A 81 20.52 -15.63 -7.17
CA GLU A 81 20.79 -14.31 -6.61
C GLU A 81 20.20 -13.22 -7.52
N ILE A 82 19.35 -12.35 -6.96
CA ILE A 82 18.72 -11.28 -7.71
C ILE A 82 19.78 -10.18 -7.96
N PRO A 83 20.10 -9.84 -9.21
CA PRO A 83 21.08 -8.80 -9.49
C PRO A 83 20.63 -7.46 -8.93
N GLU A 84 21.56 -6.73 -8.30
CA GLU A 84 21.29 -5.39 -7.76
C GLU A 84 20.76 -4.41 -8.82
N GLU A 85 21.15 -4.57 -10.09
CA GLU A 85 20.65 -3.76 -11.20
C GLU A 85 19.14 -3.92 -11.44
N LEU A 86 18.51 -4.98 -10.93
CA LEU A 86 17.05 -5.13 -10.94
C LEU A 86 16.38 -4.53 -9.71
N VAL A 87 17.07 -4.49 -8.57
CA VAL A 87 16.51 -4.05 -7.28
C VAL A 87 16.67 -2.55 -7.06
N ASN A 88 17.87 -2.01 -7.33
CA ASN A 88 18.19 -0.60 -7.09
C ASN A 88 17.22 0.37 -7.79
N PRO A 89 16.81 0.17 -9.06
CA PRO A 89 15.81 1.05 -9.69
C PRO A 89 14.46 1.03 -8.97
N GLN A 90 14.11 -0.09 -8.32
CA GLN A 90 12.87 -0.19 -7.57
C GLN A 90 12.97 0.54 -6.22
N VAL A 91 14.14 0.52 -5.58
CA VAL A 91 14.44 1.33 -4.40
C VAL A 91 14.36 2.82 -4.74
N ASP A 92 14.94 3.24 -5.86
CA ASP A 92 14.86 4.62 -6.35
C ASP A 92 13.42 5.07 -6.51
N VAL A 93 12.56 4.25 -7.16
CA VAL A 93 11.13 4.57 -7.33
C VAL A 93 10.41 4.75 -5.98
N VAL A 94 10.72 3.92 -4.99
CA VAL A 94 10.11 4.01 -3.66
C VAL A 94 10.54 5.30 -2.96
N ILE A 95 11.81 5.65 -3.04
CA ILE A 95 12.36 6.85 -2.39
C ILE A 95 11.91 8.11 -3.09
N ASP A 96 11.96 8.18 -4.42
CA ASP A 96 11.46 9.30 -5.22
C ASP A 96 9.97 9.58 -4.92
N GLY A 97 9.16 8.52 -4.80
CA GLY A 97 7.75 8.63 -4.42
C GLY A 97 7.56 9.18 -3.01
N MET A 98 8.41 8.76 -2.06
CA MET A 98 8.42 9.30 -0.71
C MET A 98 8.86 10.76 -0.68
N GLU A 99 9.92 11.14 -1.39
CA GLU A 99 10.37 12.53 -1.50
C GLU A 99 9.28 13.44 -2.09
N ALA A 100 8.60 12.98 -3.14
CA ALA A 100 7.48 13.71 -3.73
C ALA A 100 6.35 13.93 -2.70
N SER A 101 6.00 12.91 -1.91
CA SER A 101 5.00 12.99 -0.86
C SER A 101 5.40 13.93 0.29
N LEU A 102 6.66 13.88 0.72
CA LEU A 102 7.21 14.75 1.76
C LEU A 102 7.22 16.22 1.30
N SER A 103 7.62 16.45 0.04
CA SER A 103 7.63 17.78 -0.56
C SER A 103 6.24 18.42 -0.57
N LEU A 104 5.18 17.64 -0.86
CA LEU A 104 3.79 18.12 -0.78
C LEU A 104 3.37 18.54 0.65
N GLN A 105 4.01 17.97 1.67
CA GLN A 105 3.79 18.29 3.08
C GLN A 105 4.75 19.38 3.60
N GLY A 106 5.64 19.90 2.75
CA GLY A 106 6.65 20.88 3.13
C GLY A 106 7.81 20.31 3.95
N ALA A 107 8.03 19.00 3.89
CA ALA A 107 9.11 18.29 4.55
C ALA A 107 10.15 17.79 3.52
N THR A 108 11.36 17.53 4.00
CA THR A 108 12.44 16.92 3.21
C THR A 108 12.69 15.47 3.60
N LEU A 109 13.43 14.73 2.77
CA LEU A 109 13.88 13.38 3.12
C LEU A 109 14.76 13.38 4.37
N GLU A 110 15.57 14.43 4.55
CA GLU A 110 16.41 14.62 5.73
C GLU A 110 15.57 14.76 7.01
N ASP A 111 14.48 15.54 6.97
CA ASP A 111 13.54 15.66 8.09
C ASP A 111 12.87 14.32 8.42
N TYR A 112 12.55 13.54 7.39
CA TYR A 112 11.99 12.20 7.55
C TYR A 112 12.98 11.23 8.20
N ILE A 113 14.22 11.17 7.72
CA ILE A 113 15.28 10.32 8.29
C ILE A 113 15.50 10.67 9.77
N ALA A 114 15.64 11.96 10.08
CA ALA A 114 15.85 12.44 11.45
C ALA A 114 14.71 12.09 12.41
N SER A 115 13.47 11.99 11.92
CA SER A 115 12.29 11.66 12.73
C SER A 115 11.95 10.17 12.76
N SER A 116 12.38 9.40 11.76
CA SER A 116 12.02 7.99 11.58
C SER A 116 12.98 7.01 12.28
N GLY A 117 14.09 7.51 12.82
CA GLY A 117 15.06 6.70 13.58
C GLY A 117 16.05 5.94 12.71
N TYR A 118 16.15 6.27 11.42
CA TYR A 118 17.24 5.80 10.57
C TYR A 118 18.53 6.57 10.89
N GLU A 119 19.68 5.90 10.80
CA GLU A 119 20.99 6.53 11.03
C GLU A 119 21.31 7.54 9.91
N ASP A 120 21.06 7.14 8.66
CA ASP A 120 21.25 7.94 7.46
C ASP A 120 20.38 7.40 6.32
N GLU A 121 20.51 8.00 5.13
CA GLU A 121 19.80 7.55 3.92
C GLU A 121 20.20 6.14 3.49
N GLU A 122 21.46 5.73 3.70
CA GLU A 122 21.94 4.40 3.31
C GLU A 122 21.26 3.30 4.13
N ALA A 123 21.17 3.47 5.45
CA ALA A 123 20.44 2.55 6.34
C ALA A 123 18.95 2.45 5.98
N MET A 124 18.34 3.56 5.59
CA MET A 124 16.96 3.58 5.09
C MET A 124 16.84 2.83 3.76
N ARG A 125 17.75 3.07 2.82
CA ARG A 125 17.80 2.39 1.51
C ARG A 125 17.98 0.89 1.66
N GLU A 126 18.83 0.43 2.57
CA GLU A 126 19.03 -0.99 2.87
C GLU A 126 17.74 -1.64 3.41
N THR A 127 17.00 -0.92 4.25
CA THR A 127 15.69 -1.38 4.75
C THR A 127 14.71 -1.59 3.59
N TYR A 128 14.59 -0.61 2.68
CA TYR A 128 13.73 -0.73 1.51
C TYR A 128 14.26 -1.71 0.46
N TYR A 129 15.56 -1.98 0.43
CA TYR A 129 16.16 -2.91 -0.52
C TYR A 129 15.56 -4.32 -0.37
N ALA A 130 15.42 -4.82 0.86
CA ALA A 130 14.85 -6.15 1.11
C ALA A 130 13.41 -6.27 0.60
N ASP A 131 12.60 -5.23 0.83
CA ASP A 131 11.21 -5.17 0.33
C ASP A 131 11.17 -5.08 -1.20
N CYS A 132 12.06 -4.26 -1.79
CA CYS A 132 12.18 -4.13 -3.24
C CYS A 132 12.67 -5.43 -3.90
N GLU A 133 13.58 -6.17 -3.27
CA GLU A 133 14.04 -7.46 -3.76
C GLU A 133 12.88 -8.47 -3.80
N ASN A 134 12.07 -8.51 -2.74
CA ASN A 134 10.85 -9.34 -2.71
C ASN A 134 9.84 -8.92 -3.78
N MET A 135 9.70 -7.61 -4.03
CA MET A 135 8.84 -7.10 -5.09
C MET A 135 9.34 -7.50 -6.49
N VAL A 136 10.66 -7.46 -6.72
CA VAL A 136 11.29 -7.95 -7.96
C VAL A 136 11.05 -9.45 -8.12
N LYS A 137 11.17 -10.25 -7.05
CA LYS A 137 10.86 -11.69 -7.10
C LYS A 137 9.40 -11.94 -7.49
N THR A 138 8.47 -11.18 -6.92
CA THR A 138 7.04 -11.21 -7.28
C THR A 138 6.84 -10.90 -8.76
N TYR A 139 7.54 -9.90 -9.29
CA TYR A 139 7.50 -9.54 -10.72
C TYR A 139 8.02 -10.66 -11.62
N LEU A 140 9.11 -11.32 -11.22
CA LEU A 140 9.66 -12.45 -11.96
C LEU A 140 8.71 -13.65 -11.99
N ILE A 141 8.07 -13.97 -10.85
CA ILE A 141 7.02 -14.98 -10.80
C ILE A 141 5.87 -14.59 -11.74
N ALA A 142 5.41 -13.34 -11.64
CA ALA A 142 4.29 -12.84 -12.44
C ALA A 142 4.59 -12.95 -13.95
N ASP A 143 5.80 -12.56 -14.37
CA ASP A 143 6.24 -12.63 -15.77
C ASP A 143 6.28 -14.08 -16.26
N GLN A 144 6.73 -15.02 -15.42
CA GLN A 144 6.76 -16.44 -15.77
C GLN A 144 5.33 -17.00 -15.91
N VAL A 145 4.44 -16.72 -14.97
CA VAL A 145 3.03 -17.17 -15.03
C VAL A 145 2.34 -16.54 -16.24
N ALA A 146 2.52 -15.24 -16.47
CA ALA A 146 1.95 -14.54 -17.61
C ALA A 146 2.40 -15.19 -18.94
N LYS A 147 3.69 -15.51 -19.07
CA LYS A 147 4.22 -16.19 -20.25
C LYS A 147 3.61 -17.58 -20.46
N GLU A 148 3.45 -18.37 -19.40
CA GLU A 148 2.85 -19.71 -19.47
C GLU A 148 1.36 -19.68 -19.81
N GLN A 149 0.65 -18.67 -19.29
CA GLN A 149 -0.79 -18.51 -19.46
C GLN A 149 -1.17 -17.65 -20.68
N GLY A 150 -0.19 -17.06 -21.36
CA GLY A 150 -0.42 -16.17 -22.50
C GLY A 150 -1.06 -14.84 -22.13
N LEU A 151 -0.78 -14.32 -20.92
CA LEU A 151 -1.30 -13.04 -20.43
C LEU A 151 -0.38 -11.89 -20.88
N ALA A 152 -0.98 -10.76 -21.23
CA ALA A 152 -0.26 -9.53 -21.53
C ALA A 152 -1.15 -8.32 -21.21
N ALA A 153 -0.59 -7.28 -20.62
CA ALA A 153 -1.28 -6.01 -20.37
C ALA A 153 -1.46 -5.22 -21.68
N THR A 154 -2.43 -5.63 -22.48
CA THR A 154 -2.81 -4.92 -23.70
C THR A 154 -3.55 -3.61 -23.37
N ASP A 155 -3.75 -2.73 -24.35
CA ASP A 155 -4.56 -1.52 -24.16
C ASP A 155 -5.98 -1.84 -23.67
N GLU A 156 -6.56 -2.96 -24.12
CA GLU A 156 -7.88 -3.41 -23.71
C GLU A 156 -7.89 -3.82 -22.23
N GLU A 157 -6.90 -4.59 -21.79
CA GLU A 157 -6.77 -5.02 -20.39
C GLU A 157 -6.50 -3.84 -19.45
N VAL A 158 -5.66 -2.88 -19.88
CA VAL A 158 -5.44 -1.64 -19.11
C VAL A 158 -6.72 -0.84 -19.01
N THR A 159 -7.49 -0.70 -20.10
CA THR A 159 -8.78 0.00 -20.08
C THR A 159 -9.78 -0.71 -19.16
N ALA A 160 -9.85 -2.04 -19.23
CA ALA A 160 -10.72 -2.84 -18.38
C ALA A 160 -10.38 -2.67 -16.90
N PHE A 161 -9.09 -2.71 -16.55
CA PHE A 161 -8.60 -2.46 -15.20
C PHE A 161 -9.00 -1.07 -14.68
N PHE A 162 -8.74 -0.01 -15.45
CA PHE A 162 -9.10 1.34 -15.02
C PHE A 162 -10.61 1.56 -14.91
N LYS A 163 -11.39 0.90 -15.75
CA LYS A 163 -12.84 0.92 -15.67
C LYS A 163 -13.36 0.23 -14.41
N GLU A 164 -12.78 -0.92 -14.06
CA GLU A 164 -13.18 -1.68 -12.88
C GLU A 164 -12.81 -0.96 -11.58
N PHE A 165 -11.54 -0.57 -11.43
CA PHE A 165 -11.02 -0.06 -10.16
C PHE A 165 -11.19 1.46 -9.98
N TYR A 166 -11.26 2.22 -11.08
CA TYR A 166 -11.29 3.69 -11.05
C TYR A 166 -12.51 4.29 -11.77
N ASN A 167 -13.39 3.44 -12.33
CA ASN A 167 -14.59 3.85 -13.07
C ASN A 167 -14.30 4.89 -14.17
N THR A 168 -13.17 4.75 -14.87
CA THR A 168 -12.75 5.64 -15.95
C THR A 168 -12.21 4.84 -17.13
N ASP A 169 -12.58 5.26 -18.34
CA ASP A 169 -12.00 4.76 -19.59
C ASP A 169 -10.79 5.63 -20.03
N ASN A 170 -10.56 6.78 -19.38
CA ASN A 170 -9.41 7.66 -19.63
C ASN A 170 -8.40 7.57 -18.46
N PHE A 171 -7.21 7.07 -18.76
CA PHE A 171 -6.12 6.90 -17.82
C PHE A 171 -4.84 7.66 -18.22
N ASP A 172 -4.93 8.64 -19.13
CA ASP A 172 -3.77 9.40 -19.62
C ASP A 172 -3.03 10.12 -18.48
N SER A 173 -3.77 10.72 -17.54
CA SER A 173 -3.17 11.37 -16.37
C SER A 173 -2.40 10.39 -15.47
N TYR A 174 -2.82 9.13 -15.43
CA TYR A 174 -2.10 8.09 -14.69
C TYR A 174 -0.85 7.67 -15.44
N VAL A 175 -0.89 7.63 -16.78
CA VAL A 175 0.30 7.37 -17.60
C VAL A 175 1.31 8.51 -17.45
N ASP A 176 0.85 9.76 -17.42
CA ASP A 176 1.72 10.91 -17.22
C ASP A 176 2.40 10.89 -15.84
N TYR A 177 1.68 10.44 -14.81
CA TYR A 177 2.18 10.39 -13.44
C TYR A 177 3.04 9.14 -13.14
N TYR A 178 2.56 7.96 -13.52
CA TYR A 178 3.18 6.67 -13.17
C TYR A 178 4.00 6.04 -14.30
N THR A 179 3.92 6.55 -15.52
CA THR A 179 4.43 5.94 -16.76
C THR A 179 3.67 4.69 -17.22
N ARG A 180 3.69 4.46 -18.54
CA ARG A 180 3.02 3.31 -19.15
C ARG A 180 3.60 1.95 -18.71
N PRO A 181 4.93 1.76 -18.60
CA PRO A 181 5.50 0.50 -18.12
C PRO A 181 5.03 0.11 -16.71
N TYR A 182 4.93 1.07 -15.79
CA TYR A 182 4.43 0.81 -14.43
C TYR A 182 2.97 0.37 -14.47
N ILE A 183 2.13 1.07 -15.21
CA ILE A 183 0.71 0.69 -15.39
C ILE A 183 0.60 -0.73 -15.96
N ASN A 184 1.35 -1.04 -17.01
CA ASN A 184 1.33 -2.37 -17.61
C ASN A 184 1.76 -3.45 -16.60
N ARG A 185 2.75 -3.17 -15.75
CA ARG A 185 3.20 -4.08 -14.69
C ARG A 185 2.09 -4.31 -13.66
N THR A 186 1.43 -3.25 -13.19
CA THR A 186 0.32 -3.34 -12.23
C THR A 186 -0.84 -4.16 -12.80
N VAL A 187 -1.24 -3.88 -14.04
CA VAL A 187 -2.32 -4.62 -14.72
C VAL A 187 -1.95 -6.08 -14.92
N LEU A 188 -0.71 -6.37 -15.37
CA LEU A 188 -0.25 -7.74 -15.54
C LEU A 188 -0.26 -8.53 -14.22
N ASN A 189 0.22 -7.93 -13.14
CA ASN A 189 0.22 -8.56 -11.81
C ASN A 189 -1.20 -8.83 -11.31
N ASN A 190 -2.15 -7.92 -11.56
CA ASN A 190 -3.56 -8.14 -11.25
C ASN A 190 -4.12 -9.34 -12.04
N MET A 191 -3.93 -9.36 -13.36
CA MET A 191 -4.37 -10.46 -14.22
C MET A 191 -3.76 -11.82 -13.81
N VAL A 192 -2.48 -11.83 -13.44
CA VAL A 192 -1.81 -13.04 -12.94
C VAL A 192 -2.43 -13.48 -11.61
N THR A 193 -2.69 -12.55 -10.70
CA THR A 193 -3.31 -12.85 -9.41
C THR A 193 -4.70 -13.46 -9.61
N GLU A 194 -5.54 -12.87 -10.45
CA GLU A 194 -6.86 -13.40 -10.80
C GLU A 194 -6.76 -14.79 -11.42
N LYS A 195 -5.81 -14.99 -12.33
CA LYS A 195 -5.59 -16.29 -12.96
C LYS A 195 -5.20 -17.38 -11.95
N LEU A 196 -4.29 -17.07 -11.03
CA LEU A 196 -3.87 -17.97 -9.95
C LEU A 196 -5.03 -18.26 -8.98
N ALA A 197 -5.80 -17.21 -8.68
CA ALA A 197 -6.98 -17.25 -7.82
C ALA A 197 -8.09 -18.16 -8.38
N ASP A 198 -8.28 -18.17 -9.70
CA ASP A 198 -9.21 -19.07 -10.39
C ASP A 198 -8.70 -20.52 -10.39
N MET A 199 -7.40 -20.72 -10.64
CA MET A 199 -6.79 -22.05 -10.63
C MET A 199 -6.86 -22.71 -9.24
N ALA A 200 -6.74 -21.93 -8.17
CA ALA A 200 -6.84 -22.41 -6.79
C ALA A 200 -8.27 -22.84 -6.39
N GLN A 201 -9.32 -22.33 -7.05
CA GLN A 201 -10.72 -22.72 -6.76
C GLN A 201 -11.14 -24.03 -7.44
N VAL A 202 -10.35 -24.55 -8.38
CA VAL A 202 -10.65 -25.77 -9.17
C VAL A 202 -10.01 -27.03 -8.57
N GLY A 203 -9.35 -26.92 -7.40
CA GLY A 203 -8.67 -28.02 -6.68
C GLY A 203 -9.52 -28.70 -5.61
#